data_AF-A0A183EIQ6-F1
#
_entry.id   AF-A0A183EIQ6-F1
#
_cell.length_a   1.000
_cell.length_b   1.000
_cell.length_c   1.000
_cell.angle_alpha   90.00
_cell.angle_beta   90.00
_cell.angle_gamma   90.00
#
_symmetry.space_group_name_H-M   'P 1'
#
loop_
_entity.id
_entity.type
_entity.pdbx_description
1 polymer ?
#
loop_
_entity_poly.entity_id
_entity_poly.type
_entity_poly.pdbx_seq_one_letter_code
_entity_poly.pdbx_strand_id
1 'polypeptide(L)'
;MTEEGYEERLINEEYKIWKKNTPFLYDMVMTHALEWPSLTVQWLPDVQRVEGSDYTTHRLILGTHTSDEQNHLVIAKLQLPTDDAQFDASKYDNERGEFGGFGSITGKIDVEIKINHEGEVNRARFMPQNPILLATKSPNSEVFIFDYTKHPAIPNPDNICRPQIRLRGHTKEG
;
A
#
# COMPACT_ATOMS: atom_id res chain seq x y z
N MET A 1 -33.09 -9.07 13.97
CA MET A 1 -31.69 -8.66 13.72
C MET A 1 -31.17 -9.62 12.68
N THR A 2 -30.70 -9.14 11.53
CA THR A 2 -30.15 -9.99 10.45
C THR A 2 -28.82 -10.59 10.88
N GLU A 3 -28.44 -11.75 10.35
CA GLU A 3 -27.14 -12.39 10.66
C GLU A 3 -25.95 -11.45 10.37
N GLU A 4 -26.02 -10.69 9.28
CA GLU A 4 -25.02 -9.68 8.91
C GLU A 4 -24.82 -8.62 10.01
N GLY A 5 -25.91 -8.12 10.61
CA GLY A 5 -25.82 -7.12 11.67
C GLY A 5 -25.28 -7.66 13.00
N TYR A 6 -25.33 -8.97 13.20
CA TYR A 6 -24.68 -9.62 14.34
C TYR A 6 -23.17 -9.77 14.11
N GLU A 7 -22.78 -10.20 12.91
CA GLU A 7 -21.38 -10.38 12.52
C GLU A 7 -20.60 -9.06 12.56
N GLU A 8 -21.16 -7.98 12.00
CA GLU A 8 -20.52 -6.65 12.03
C GLU A 8 -20.31 -6.16 13.47
N ARG A 9 -21.27 -6.42 14.37
CA ARG A 9 -21.13 -6.06 15.78
C ARG A 9 -19.99 -6.84 16.45
N LEU A 10 -19.90 -8.15 16.18
CA LEU A 10 -18.84 -9.00 16.71
C LEU A 10 -17.45 -8.52 16.24
N ILE A 11 -17.30 -8.25 14.94
CA ILE A 11 -16.06 -7.71 14.35
C ILE A 11 -15.65 -6.41 15.05
N ASN A 12 -16.60 -5.51 15.26
CA ASN A 12 -16.35 -4.23 15.93
C ASN A 12 -15.94 -4.39 17.41
N GLU A 13 -16.50 -5.36 18.13
CA GLU A 13 -16.13 -5.67 19.51
C GLU A 13 -14.71 -6.26 19.59
N GLU A 14 -14.41 -7.25 18.74
CA GLU A 14 -13.09 -7.87 18.65
C GLU A 14 -12.01 -6.87 18.26
N TYR A 15 -12.27 -6.01 17.28
CA TYR A 15 -11.36 -4.95 16.86
C TYR A 15 -11.03 -3.97 18.00
N LYS A 16 -12.04 -3.58 18.80
CA LYS A 16 -11.82 -2.69 19.95
C LYS A 16 -10.98 -3.36 21.04
N ILE A 17 -11.19 -4.65 21.28
CA ILE A 17 -10.39 -5.42 22.25
C ILE A 17 -8.96 -5.54 21.74
N TRP A 18 -8.76 -5.92 20.48
CA TRP A 18 -7.44 -5.99 19.84
C TRP A 18 -6.72 -4.64 19.92
N LYS A 19 -7.38 -3.53 19.55
CA LYS A 19 -6.79 -2.18 19.57
C LYS A 19 -6.35 -1.73 20.96
N LYS A 20 -7.07 -2.11 22.02
CA LYS A 20 -6.64 -1.84 23.41
C LYS A 20 -5.39 -2.63 23.80
N ASN A 21 -5.17 -3.80 23.19
CA ASN A 21 -4.07 -4.69 23.49
C ASN A 21 -2.84 -4.48 22.59
N THR A 22 -2.93 -3.68 21.51
CA THR A 22 -1.81 -3.49 20.57
C THR A 22 -0.49 -3.06 21.21
N PRO A 23 -0.43 -2.21 22.26
CA PRO A 23 0.84 -1.83 22.89
C PRO A 23 1.56 -2.98 23.60
N PHE A 24 0.85 -4.06 23.91
CA PHE A 24 1.41 -5.26 24.53
C PHE A 24 1.74 -6.36 23.51
N LEU A 25 1.19 -6.25 22.30
CA LEU A 25 1.26 -7.29 21.27
C LEU A 25 2.28 -6.99 20.17
N TYR A 26 2.55 -5.71 19.90
CA TYR A 26 3.37 -5.30 18.77
C TYR A 26 4.33 -4.18 19.17
N ASP A 27 5.56 -4.26 18.66
CA ASP A 27 6.52 -3.15 18.76
C ASP A 27 6.12 -1.96 17.87
N MET A 28 5.37 -2.22 16.79
CA MET A 28 4.90 -1.21 15.85
C MET A 28 3.58 -1.64 15.19
N VAL A 29 2.63 -0.69 15.10
CA VAL A 29 1.42 -0.81 14.30
C VAL A 29 1.24 0.48 13.51
N MET A 30 1.10 0.36 12.19
CA MET A 30 0.80 1.49 11.30
C MET A 30 -0.53 1.22 10.61
N THR A 31 -1.51 2.08 10.84
CA THR A 31 -2.83 1.99 10.20
C THR A 31 -2.99 3.15 9.24
N HIS A 32 -3.32 2.84 7.98
CA HIS A 32 -3.56 3.84 6.95
C HIS A 32 -4.78 3.42 6.12
N ALA A 33 -5.76 4.33 6.02
CA ALA A 33 -6.92 4.16 5.16
C ALA A 33 -6.57 4.64 3.74
N LEU A 34 -6.51 3.71 2.79
CA LEU A 34 -6.31 4.03 1.37
C LEU A 34 -7.59 4.65 0.78
N GLU A 35 -7.42 5.49 -0.25
CA GLU A 35 -8.53 6.05 -1.02
C GLU A 35 -9.38 4.96 -1.68
N TRP A 36 -8.71 3.97 -2.26
CA TRP A 36 -9.31 2.80 -2.89
C TRP A 36 -8.70 1.52 -2.34
N PRO A 37 -9.48 0.43 -2.23
CA PRO A 37 -8.95 -0.85 -1.76
C PRO A 37 -7.88 -1.37 -2.72
N SER A 38 -6.95 -2.14 -2.16
CA SER A 38 -5.86 -2.77 -2.91
C SER A 38 -5.97 -4.28 -2.85
N LEU A 39 -6.00 -4.93 -4.01
CA LEU A 39 -5.98 -6.39 -4.12
C LEU A 39 -4.55 -6.97 -4.09
N THR A 40 -3.54 -6.10 -4.12
CA THR A 40 -2.13 -6.49 -4.14
C THR A 40 -1.30 -5.63 -3.21
N VAL A 41 -0.35 -6.26 -2.53
CA VAL A 41 0.70 -5.58 -1.78
C VAL A 41 2.01 -6.32 -1.98
N GLN A 42 3.10 -5.59 -2.24
CA GLN A 42 4.44 -6.15 -2.25
C GLN A 42 5.47 -5.07 -1.90
N TRP A 43 6.40 -5.37 -1.01
CA TRP A 43 7.57 -4.52 -0.78
C TRP A 43 8.47 -4.47 -2.01
N LEU A 44 8.94 -3.28 -2.37
CA LEU A 44 10.11 -3.14 -3.21
C LEU A 44 11.37 -3.42 -2.37
N PRO A 45 12.42 -3.97 -2.97
CA PRO A 45 13.61 -4.41 -2.23
C PRO A 45 14.52 -3.27 -1.81
N ASP A 46 14.35 -2.06 -2.35
CA ASP A 46 15.18 -0.92 -2.01
C ASP A 46 14.75 -0.27 -0.69
N VAL A 47 15.75 0.03 0.13
CA VAL A 47 15.60 0.74 1.40
C VAL A 47 16.56 1.93 1.37
N GLN A 48 16.02 3.12 1.57
CA GLN A 48 16.82 4.35 1.66
C GLN A 48 17.04 4.69 3.13
N ARG A 49 18.30 4.72 3.56
CA ARG A 49 18.72 5.14 4.90
C ARG A 49 19.48 6.46 4.80
N VAL A 50 19.03 7.45 5.55
CA VAL A 50 19.72 8.74 5.68
C VAL A 50 20.54 8.69 6.98
N GLU A 51 21.83 9.00 6.90
CA GLU A 51 22.70 9.00 8.09
C GLU A 51 22.20 9.99 9.14
N GLY A 52 22.11 9.54 10.39
CA GLY A 52 21.59 10.34 11.51
C GLY A 52 20.06 10.45 11.57
N SER A 53 19.32 9.82 10.66
CA SER A 53 17.86 9.73 10.69
C SER A 53 17.39 8.57 11.58
N ASP A 54 16.29 8.77 12.29
CA ASP A 54 15.59 7.78 13.12
C ASP A 54 14.59 6.90 12.32
N TYR A 55 14.67 6.95 11.00
CA TYR A 55 13.81 6.17 10.11
C TYR A 55 14.53 5.73 8.84
N THR A 56 13.97 4.71 8.22
CA THR A 56 14.30 4.22 6.89
C THR A 56 13.09 4.44 5.98
N THR A 57 13.36 4.83 4.74
CA THR A 57 12.32 4.94 3.72
C THR A 57 12.24 3.63 2.95
N HIS A 58 11.03 3.09 2.90
CA HIS A 58 10.68 1.89 2.16
C HIS A 58 9.62 2.22 1.11
N ARG A 59 9.40 1.28 0.18
CA ARG A 59 8.36 1.42 -0.85
C ARG A 59 7.53 0.15 -1.01
N LEU A 60 6.26 0.33 -1.32
CA LEU A 60 5.26 -0.70 -1.53
C LEU A 60 4.65 -0.56 -2.93
N ILE A 61 4.43 -1.69 -3.60
CA ILE A 61 3.60 -1.80 -4.78
C ILE A 61 2.18 -2.09 -4.32
N LEU A 62 1.27 -1.21 -4.70
CA LEU A 62 -0.16 -1.31 -4.47
C LEU A 62 -0.90 -1.19 -5.80
N GLY A 63 -2.15 -1.59 -5.79
CA GLY A 63 -3.11 -1.38 -6.87
C GLY A 63 -4.39 -0.74 -6.37
N THR A 64 -5.21 -0.22 -7.28
CA THR A 64 -6.58 0.17 -6.95
C THR A 64 -7.57 -0.87 -7.47
N HIS A 65 -8.70 -0.96 -6.78
CA HIS A 65 -9.92 -1.62 -7.25
C HIS A 65 -11.08 -0.62 -7.07
N THR A 66 -11.43 0.03 -8.17
CA THR A 66 -12.51 1.03 -8.25
C THR A 66 -13.70 0.43 -9.03
N SER A 67 -14.89 1.00 -8.86
CA SER A 67 -16.06 0.62 -9.68
C SER A 67 -16.03 1.28 -11.06
N ASP A 68 -16.15 2.62 -11.11
CA ASP A 68 -16.27 3.39 -12.36
C ASP A 68 -15.19 4.47 -12.51
N GLU A 69 -14.22 4.52 -11.60
CA GLU A 69 -13.10 5.48 -11.65
C GLU A 69 -11.86 4.87 -12.31
N GLN A 70 -10.94 5.73 -12.75
CA GLN A 70 -9.67 5.28 -13.33
C GLN A 70 -8.88 4.46 -12.30
N ASN A 71 -8.49 3.24 -12.69
CA ASN A 71 -7.65 2.38 -11.87
C ASN A 71 -6.16 2.70 -12.04
N HIS A 72 -5.35 2.41 -11.03
CA HIS A 72 -3.95 2.76 -11.02
C HIS A 72 -3.08 1.66 -10.42
N LEU A 73 -1.89 1.48 -11.02
CA LEU A 73 -0.74 0.86 -10.36
C LEU A 73 -0.05 1.95 -9.53
N VAL A 74 0.17 1.67 -8.25
CA VAL A 74 0.62 2.65 -7.27
C VAL A 74 1.93 2.18 -6.64
N ILE A 75 2.92 3.07 -6.57
CA ILE A 75 4.09 2.91 -5.72
C ILE A 75 3.94 3.89 -4.58
N ALA A 76 3.80 3.35 -3.37
CA ALA A 76 3.69 4.12 -2.15
C ALA A 76 5.01 4.11 -1.40
N LYS A 77 5.33 5.22 -0.76
CA LYS A 77 6.50 5.43 0.09
C LYS A 77 6.04 5.49 1.54
N LEU A 78 6.77 4.82 2.42
CA LEU A 78 6.53 4.86 3.86
C LEU A 78 7.83 4.91 4.64
N GLN A 79 7.77 5.56 5.80
CA GLN A 79 8.89 5.69 6.72
C GLN A 79 8.69 4.71 7.86
N LEU A 80 9.67 3.83 8.07
CA LEU A 80 9.71 2.90 9.19
C LEU A 80 10.79 3.35 10.17
N PRO A 81 10.51 3.40 11.49
CA PRO A 81 11.51 3.71 12.49
C PRO A 81 12.68 2.72 12.42
N THR A 82 13.89 3.21 12.71
CA THR A 82 15.07 2.36 12.84
C THR A 82 15.16 1.75 14.24
N ASP A 83 15.98 0.71 14.41
CA ASP A 83 16.18 0.05 15.72
C ASP A 83 16.73 1.00 16.80
N ASP A 84 17.42 2.08 16.39
CA ASP A 84 17.97 3.13 17.26
C ASP A 84 16.99 4.28 17.52
N ALA A 85 15.83 4.29 16.87
CA ALA A 85 14.78 5.25 17.16
C ALA A 85 14.33 5.08 18.62
N GLN A 86 14.07 6.19 19.33
CA GLN A 86 13.57 6.12 20.69
C GLN A 86 12.05 6.08 20.72
N PHE A 87 11.49 5.10 21.43
CA PHE A 87 10.06 5.01 21.69
C PHE A 87 9.64 6.10 22.68
N ASP A 88 8.83 7.06 22.23
CA ASP A 88 8.31 8.12 23.09
C ASP A 88 6.87 7.81 23.51
N ALA A 89 6.74 7.09 24.63
CA ALA A 89 5.46 6.67 25.19
C ALA A 89 4.52 7.85 25.55
N SER A 90 5.02 9.09 25.58
CA SER A 90 4.23 10.27 25.93
C SER A 90 3.35 10.79 24.78
N LYS A 91 3.61 10.34 23.54
CA LYS A 91 2.86 10.77 22.35
C LYS A 91 1.57 9.98 22.16
N TYR A 92 0.71 9.88 23.17
CA TYR A 92 -0.63 9.31 22.97
C TYR A 92 -1.50 10.27 22.15
N ASP A 93 -1.91 9.85 20.96
CA ASP A 93 -2.91 10.57 20.17
C ASP A 93 -4.30 10.29 20.75
N ASN A 94 -4.79 11.22 21.57
CA ASN A 94 -6.11 11.15 22.19
C ASN A 94 -7.26 11.14 21.17
N GLU A 95 -7.09 11.71 19.96
CA GLU A 95 -8.13 11.75 18.94
C GLU A 95 -8.26 10.41 18.20
N ARG A 96 -7.12 9.73 17.98
CA ARG A 96 -7.08 8.43 17.30
C ARG A 96 -7.11 7.21 18.22
N GLY A 97 -6.91 7.42 19.52
CA GLY A 97 -6.76 6.35 20.50
C GLY A 97 -5.54 5.48 20.19
N GLU A 98 -4.45 6.10 19.74
CA GLU A 98 -3.21 5.46 19.34
C GLU A 98 -2.10 5.86 20.31
N PHE A 99 -1.34 4.89 20.82
CA PHE A 99 -0.07 5.19 21.46
C PHE A 99 0.92 5.54 20.34
N GLY A 100 1.35 6.80 20.29
CA GLY A 100 2.34 7.25 19.31
C GLY A 100 3.63 6.50 19.53
N GLY A 101 3.87 5.54 18.63
CA GLY A 101 5.18 4.92 18.46
C GLY A 101 6.22 5.95 18.04
N PHE A 102 7.47 5.56 18.29
CA PHE A 102 8.73 6.16 17.85
C PHE A 102 8.65 7.55 17.20
N GLY A 103 9.10 8.57 17.94
CA GLY A 103 9.57 9.85 17.40
C GLY A 103 8.78 10.47 16.24
N SER A 104 7.66 11.16 16.51
CA SER A 104 7.06 12.17 15.60
C SER A 104 6.61 11.74 14.20
N ILE A 105 6.96 10.56 13.72
CA ILE A 105 6.60 10.03 12.43
C ILE A 105 5.30 9.29 12.65
N THR A 106 4.20 10.03 12.55
CA THR A 106 2.96 9.40 12.13
C THR A 106 3.31 8.66 10.85
N GLY A 107 3.23 7.32 10.88
CA GLY A 107 3.66 6.44 9.80
C GLY A 107 2.89 6.70 8.52
N LYS A 108 3.29 7.77 7.82
CA LYS A 108 2.57 8.33 6.69
C LYS A 108 2.96 7.53 5.47
N ILE A 109 1.95 6.87 4.90
CA ILE A 109 2.05 6.27 3.57
C ILE A 109 1.71 7.38 2.58
N ASP A 110 2.69 7.76 1.77
CA ASP A 110 2.55 8.75 0.71
C ASP A 110 2.59 8.06 -0.66
N VAL A 111 1.70 8.46 -1.57
CA VAL A 111 1.75 7.96 -2.95
C VAL A 111 2.90 8.65 -3.69
N GLU A 112 3.90 7.88 -4.11
CA GLU A 112 5.07 8.39 -4.83
C GLU A 112 4.82 8.43 -6.34
N ILE A 113 4.29 7.33 -6.89
CA ILE A 113 4.02 7.19 -8.33
C ILE A 113 2.64 6.55 -8.50
N LYS A 114 1.82 7.12 -9.39
CA LYS A 114 0.52 6.59 -9.76
C LYS A 114 0.45 6.49 -11.29
N ILE A 115 0.25 5.27 -11.81
CA ILE A 115 0.27 4.96 -13.24
C ILE A 115 -1.13 4.50 -13.66
N ASN A 116 -1.70 5.11 -14.71
CA ASN A 116 -2.98 4.67 -15.28
C ASN A 116 -2.93 3.20 -15.66
N HIS A 117 -3.90 2.43 -15.17
CA HIS A 117 -4.04 0.99 -15.39
C HIS A 117 -5.39 0.67 -16.02
N GLU A 118 -5.43 -0.31 -16.92
CA GLU A 118 -6.65 -0.74 -17.61
C GLU A 118 -7.33 -1.84 -16.78
N GLY A 119 -8.44 -1.48 -16.11
CA GLY A 119 -9.08 -2.32 -15.09
C GLY A 119 -8.35 -2.30 -13.75
N GLU A 120 -8.92 -2.93 -12.73
CA GLU A 120 -8.30 -3.08 -11.42
C GLU A 120 -7.00 -3.90 -11.47
N VAL A 121 -6.17 -3.74 -10.44
CA VAL A 121 -4.90 -4.45 -10.35
C VAL A 121 -5.05 -5.64 -9.40
N ASN A 122 -5.42 -6.80 -9.94
CA ASN A 122 -5.60 -8.04 -9.18
C ASN A 122 -4.30 -8.49 -8.50
N ARG A 123 -3.18 -8.33 -9.21
CA ARG A 123 -1.85 -8.67 -8.70
C ARG A 123 -0.79 -7.82 -9.38
N ALA A 124 0.16 -7.30 -8.62
CA ALA A 124 1.34 -6.62 -9.16
C ALA A 124 2.61 -7.20 -8.54
N ARG A 125 3.63 -7.54 -9.37
CA ARG A 125 4.90 -8.09 -8.89
C ARG A 125 6.09 -7.45 -9.59
N PHE A 126 7.12 -7.08 -8.83
CA PHE A 126 8.39 -6.67 -9.43
C PHE A 126 9.20 -7.88 -9.95
N MET A 127 10.05 -7.65 -10.95
CA MET A 127 11.03 -8.61 -11.40
C MET A 127 12.26 -8.60 -10.47
N PRO A 128 12.63 -9.72 -9.81
CA PRO A 128 13.75 -9.71 -8.86
C PRO A 128 15.10 -9.29 -9.44
N GLN A 129 15.36 -9.62 -10.70
CA GLN A 129 16.58 -9.25 -11.42
C GLN A 129 16.62 -7.76 -11.80
N ASN A 130 15.45 -7.12 -11.90
CA ASN A 130 15.32 -5.69 -12.19
C ASN A 130 14.02 -5.15 -11.57
N PRO A 131 14.07 -4.69 -10.30
CA PRO A 131 12.88 -4.27 -9.55
C PRO A 131 12.14 -3.07 -10.14
N ILE A 132 12.74 -2.38 -11.11
CA ILE A 132 12.09 -1.30 -11.87
C ILE A 132 10.93 -1.82 -12.72
N LEU A 133 11.01 -3.08 -13.17
CA LEU A 133 10.00 -3.71 -13.99
C LEU A 133 8.92 -4.36 -13.12
N LEU A 134 7.67 -3.96 -13.33
CA LEU A 134 6.49 -4.44 -12.62
C LEU A 134 5.56 -5.15 -13.60
N ALA A 135 5.19 -6.39 -13.31
CA ALA A 135 4.16 -7.11 -14.02
C ALA A 135 2.82 -7.00 -13.28
N THR A 136 1.73 -6.73 -13.99
CA THR A 136 0.38 -6.71 -13.40
C THR A 136 -0.60 -7.66 -14.08
N LYS A 137 -1.52 -8.20 -13.28
CA LYS A 137 -2.73 -8.88 -13.71
C LYS A 137 -3.91 -7.94 -13.59
N SER A 138 -4.64 -7.82 -14.70
CA SER A 138 -5.92 -7.15 -14.85
C SER A 138 -7.06 -8.18 -14.90
N PRO A 139 -8.33 -7.72 -14.85
CA PRO A 139 -9.51 -8.58 -14.96
C PRO A 139 -9.65 -9.22 -16.34
N ASN A 140 -9.08 -8.56 -17.35
CA ASN A 140 -9.01 -9.12 -18.68
C ASN A 140 -7.89 -10.18 -18.77
N SER A 141 -7.79 -10.80 -19.95
CA SER A 141 -6.80 -11.83 -20.19
C SER A 141 -5.39 -11.29 -20.50
N GLU A 142 -5.20 -9.97 -20.43
CA GLU A 142 -3.90 -9.34 -20.66
C GLU A 142 -3.03 -9.39 -19.38
N VAL A 143 -1.72 -9.30 -19.58
CA VAL A 143 -0.72 -9.02 -18.54
C VAL A 143 0.05 -7.80 -19.01
N PHE A 144 0.25 -6.84 -18.12
CA PHE A 144 0.99 -5.62 -18.43
C PHE A 144 2.35 -5.64 -17.77
N ILE A 145 3.38 -5.18 -18.50
CA ILE A 145 4.70 -4.92 -17.95
C ILE A 145 4.93 -3.41 -17.97
N PHE A 146 5.19 -2.86 -16.79
CA PHE A 146 5.51 -1.47 -16.56
C PHE A 146 6.97 -1.31 -16.16
N ASP A 147 7.64 -0.28 -16.65
CA ASP A 147 8.88 0.27 -16.15
C ASP A 147 8.51 1.57 -15.44
N TYR A 148 8.38 1.53 -14.11
CA TYR A 148 7.79 2.67 -13.39
C TYR A 148 8.63 3.96 -13.51
N THR A 149 9.92 3.86 -13.87
CA THR A 149 10.80 5.03 -14.05
C THR A 149 10.50 5.80 -15.34
N LYS A 150 9.79 5.18 -16.29
CA LYS A 150 9.36 5.80 -17.55
C LYS A 150 7.98 6.45 -17.47
N HIS A 151 7.39 6.53 -16.28
CA HIS A 151 6.12 7.18 -16.03
C HIS A 151 6.30 8.40 -15.14
N PRO A 152 5.53 9.48 -15.35
CA PRO A 152 5.50 10.59 -14.42
C PRO A 152 4.91 10.15 -13.07
N ALA A 153 5.30 10.82 -11.99
CA ALA A 153 4.77 10.56 -10.65
C ALA A 153 3.24 10.76 -10.59
N ILE A 154 2.75 11.81 -11.25
CA ILE A 154 1.33 12.12 -11.40
C ILE A 154 0.87 11.58 -12.76
N PRO A 155 -0.21 10.77 -12.82
CA PRO A 155 -0.67 10.17 -14.06
C PRO A 155 -1.20 11.23 -15.03
N ASN A 156 -1.11 10.93 -16.32
CA ASN A 156 -1.72 11.78 -17.35
C ASN A 156 -3.26 11.77 -17.21
N PRO A 157 -3.93 12.93 -17.40
CA PRO A 157 -5.38 13.04 -17.23
C PRO A 157 -6.19 12.39 -18.36
N ASP A 158 -5.53 11.86 -19.38
CA ASP A 158 -6.17 11.15 -20.49
C ASP A 158 -6.64 9.74 -20.12
N ASN A 159 -6.29 9.25 -18.93
CA ASN A 159 -6.68 7.93 -18.43
C ASN A 159 -6.21 6.76 -19.31
N ILE A 160 -5.23 6.98 -20.18
CA ILE A 160 -4.72 5.95 -21.08
C ILE A 160 -3.64 5.12 -20.37
N CYS A 161 -3.86 3.80 -20.30
CA CYS A 161 -2.90 2.82 -19.82
C CYS A 161 -1.77 2.58 -20.85
N ARG A 162 -0.52 2.90 -20.46
CA ARG A 162 0.66 2.87 -21.34
C ARG A 162 1.75 1.91 -20.87
N PRO A 163 1.51 0.60 -20.80
CA PRO A 163 2.54 -0.36 -20.41
C PRO A 163 3.63 -0.45 -21.48
N GLN A 164 4.85 -0.81 -21.08
CA GLN A 164 5.95 -1.08 -22.02
C GLN A 164 5.70 -2.36 -22.81
N ILE A 165 5.02 -3.35 -22.22
CA ILE A 165 4.66 -4.60 -22.90
C ILE A 165 3.25 -5.01 -22.51
N ARG A 166 2.45 -5.42 -23.51
CA ARG A 166 1.16 -6.10 -23.34
C ARG A 166 1.30 -7.56 -23.77
N LEU A 167 1.08 -8.50 -22.86
CA LEU A 167 1.09 -9.94 -23.15
C LEU A 167 -0.35 -10.46 -23.25
N ARG A 168 -0.67 -11.19 -24.33
CA ARG A 168 -2.03 -11.62 -24.69
C ARG A 168 -2.22 -13.15 -24.71
N GLY A 169 -1.38 -13.87 -23.97
CA GLY A 169 -1.37 -15.34 -23.99
C GLY A 169 -2.48 -16.01 -23.18
N HIS A 170 -3.04 -15.33 -22.17
CA HIS A 170 -4.11 -15.89 -21.35
C HIS A 170 -5.48 -15.68 -22.01
N THR A 171 -6.44 -16.52 -21.64
CA THR A 171 -7.82 -16.47 -22.13
C THR A 171 -8.84 -16.11 -21.04
N LYS A 172 -8.39 -15.97 -19.80
CA LYS A 172 -9.21 -15.67 -18.62
C LYS A 172 -8.48 -14.70 -17.69
N GLU A 173 -9.25 -14.13 -16.77
CA GLU A 173 -8.79 -13.39 -15.61
C GLU A 173 -7.86 -14.23 -14.72
N GLY A 174 -6.99 -13.58 -13.95
CA GLY A 174 -6.15 -14.21 -12.93
C GLY A 174 -5.81 -13.30 -11.77
#